data_AF-A0A7B3MNM1-F1
#
_entry.id   AF-A0A7B3MNM1-F1
#
_cell.length_a   1.000
_cell.length_b   1.000
_cell.length_c   1.000
_cell.angle_alpha   90.00
_cell.angle_beta   90.00
_cell.angle_gamma   90.00
#
_symmetry.space_group_name_H-M   'P 1'
#
loop_
_entity.id
_entity.type
_entity.pdbx_description
1 polymer ?
#
loop_
_entity_poly.entity_id
_entity_poly.type
_entity_poly.pdbx_seq_one_letter_code
_entity_poly.pdbx_strand_id
1 'polypeptide(L)' 'MSDNRSRHDRLAVRLSLIISRLMAGESLSLKTLSDEFGVTERTLQRDFHQRLVHLDLEYRNGRYSLRRQSSPGAIPEMLS' A
#
# COMPACT_ATOMS: atom_id res chain seq x y z
N MET A 1 -2.90 30.80 -8.67
CA MET A 1 -2.22 30.06 -7.57
C MET A 1 -3.14 28.98 -6.98
N SER A 2 -3.78 28.13 -7.80
CA SER A 2 -4.76 27.11 -7.33
C SER A 2 -4.31 25.66 -7.52
N ASP A 3 -3.21 25.43 -8.25
CA ASP A 3 -2.72 24.09 -8.58
C ASP A 3 -2.07 23.34 -7.42
N ASN A 4 -1.54 24.05 -6.42
CA ASN A 4 -0.80 23.35 -5.36
C ASN A 4 -1.74 22.60 -4.41
N ARG A 5 -2.88 23.20 -4.06
CA ARG A 5 -3.86 22.58 -3.16
C ARG A 5 -4.50 21.35 -3.82
N SER A 6 -4.93 21.45 -5.08
CA SER A 6 -5.49 20.31 -5.82
C SER A 6 -4.50 19.15 -6.02
N ARG A 7 -3.19 19.42 -6.11
CA ARG A 7 -2.15 18.37 -6.18
C ARG A 7 -1.93 17.69 -4.85
N HIS A 8 -1.89 18.46 -3.75
CA HIS A 8 -1.78 17.90 -2.40
C HIS A 8 -3.01 17.06 -2.05
N ASP A 9 -4.20 17.54 -2.38
CA ASP A 9 -5.45 16.79 -2.18
C ASP A 9 -5.43 15.46 -2.95
N ARG A 10 -4.99 15.47 -4.21
CA ARG A 10 -4.81 14.24 -5.02
C ARG A 10 -3.80 13.27 -4.44
N LEU A 11 -2.69 13.75 -3.86
CA LEU A 11 -1.74 12.90 -3.15
C LEU A 11 -2.36 12.31 -1.89
N ALA A 12 -3.01 13.13 -1.07
CA ALA A 12 -3.61 12.71 0.19
C ALA A 12 -4.68 11.63 -0.05
N VAL A 13 -5.59 11.86 -1.01
CA VAL A 13 -6.62 10.88 -1.40
C VAL A 13 -6.00 9.58 -1.92
N ARG A 14 -4.95 9.66 -2.74
CA ARG A 14 -4.27 8.46 -3.26
C ARG A 14 -3.64 7.66 -2.13
N LEU A 15 -2.91 8.31 -1.22
CA LEU A 15 -2.31 7.63 -0.08
C LEU A 15 -3.37 7.02 0.85
N SER A 16 -4.45 7.75 1.14
CA SER A 16 -5.51 7.23 2.01
C SER A 16 -6.16 5.97 1.42
N LEU A 17 -6.43 5.96 0.11
CA LEU A 17 -7.01 4.78 -0.56
C LEU A 17 -6.04 3.60 -0.57
N ILE A 18 -4.76 3.83 -0.89
CA ILE A 18 -3.73 2.78 -0.84
C ILE A 18 -3.64 2.18 0.57
N ILE A 19 -3.56 3.03 1.61
CA ILE A 19 -3.47 2.59 3.00
C ILE A 19 -4.70 1.78 3.40
N SER A 20 -5.91 2.28 3.13
CA SER A 20 -7.15 1.56 3.48
C SER A 20 -7.20 0.17 2.87
N ARG A 21 -6.81 0.01 1.60
CA ARG A 21 -6.79 -1.29 0.92
C ARG A 21 -5.73 -2.23 1.49
N LEU A 22 -4.54 -1.70 1.79
CA LEU A 22 -3.49 -2.46 2.47
C LEU A 22 -3.97 -2.97 3.83
N MET A 23 -4.61 -2.10 4.64
CA MET A 23 -5.17 -2.47 5.95
C MET A 23 -6.31 -3.49 5.85
N ALA A 24 -7.06 -3.49 4.74
CA ALA A 24 -8.06 -4.53 4.42
C ALA A 24 -7.44 -5.86 3.97
N GLY A 25 -6.11 -5.97 3.88
CA GLY A 25 -5.38 -7.17 3.50
C GLY A 25 -5.22 -7.36 1.98
N GLU A 26 -5.54 -6.34 1.18
CA GLU A 26 -5.34 -6.43 -0.26
C GLU A 26 -3.85 -6.48 -0.65
N SER A 27 -3.57 -7.16 -1.77
CA SER A 27 -2.29 -7.07 -2.46
C SER A 27 -2.44 -6.15 -3.66
N LEU A 28 -1.65 -5.09 -3.75
CA LEU A 28 -1.81 -4.00 -4.71
C LEU A 28 -0.75 -4.05 -5.82
N SER A 29 -1.18 -4.00 -7.08
CA SER A 29 -0.30 -3.91 -8.25
C SER A 29 -0.04 -2.45 -8.62
N LEU A 30 1.22 -2.08 -8.87
CA LEU A 30 1.56 -0.73 -9.33
C LEU A 30 0.88 -0.38 -10.66
N LYS A 31 0.77 -1.34 -11.59
CA LYS A 31 0.11 -1.14 -12.88
C LYS A 31 -1.37 -0.81 -12.71
N THR A 32 -2.09 -1.59 -11.89
CA THR A 32 -3.51 -1.36 -11.63
C THR A 32 -3.74 -0.01 -10.95
N LEU A 33 -2.93 0.33 -9.94
CA LEU A 33 -3.04 1.62 -9.27
C LEU A 33 -2.66 2.79 -10.20
N SER A 34 -1.71 2.58 -11.12
CA SER A 34 -1.30 3.58 -12.12
C SER A 34 -2.47 3.96 -13.01
N ASP A 35 -3.16 2.94 -13.53
CA ASP A 35 -4.34 3.10 -14.37
C ASP A 35 -5.50 3.75 -13.58
N GLU A 36 -5.73 3.32 -12.34
CA GLU A 36 -6.80 3.81 -11.45
C GLU A 36 -6.61 5.29 -11.07
N PHE A 37 -5.39 5.69 -10.69
CA PHE A 37 -5.12 7.05 -10.22
C PHE A 37 -4.66 8.00 -11.33
N GLY A 38 -4.44 7.50 -12.55
CA GLY A 38 -3.91 8.28 -13.66
C GLY A 38 -2.50 8.84 -13.38
N VAL A 39 -1.65 8.09 -12.69
CA VAL A 39 -0.26 8.48 -12.37
C VAL A 39 0.70 7.40 -12.81
N THR A 40 1.95 7.78 -13.15
CA THR A 40 2.96 6.78 -13.52
C THR A 40 3.32 5.84 -12.37
N GLU A 41 3.74 4.61 -12.70
CA GLU A 41 4.30 3.68 -11.71
C GLU A 41 5.47 4.29 -10.91
N ARG A 42 6.29 5.16 -11.51
CA ARG A 42 7.36 5.90 -10.80
C ARG A 42 6.82 6.78 -9.67
N THR A 43 5.66 7.43 -9.88
CA THR A 43 4.99 8.21 -8.83
C THR A 43 4.55 7.30 -7.67
N LEU A 44 3.99 6.14 -7.99
CA LEU A 44 3.57 5.16 -6.98
C LEU A 44 4.76 4.55 -6.25
N GLN A 45 5.84 4.17 -6.93
CA GLN A 45 7.08 3.71 -6.30
C GLN A 45 7.57 4.73 -5.26
N ARG A 46 7.52 6.03 -5.56
CA ARG A 46 7.85 7.07 -4.60
C ARG A 46 6.87 7.15 -3.43
N ASP A 47 5.58 6.94 -3.67
CA ASP A 47 4.58 6.87 -2.60
C ASP A 47 4.89 5.68 -1.67
N PHE A 48 5.13 4.49 -2.20
CA PHE A 48 5.49 3.29 -1.42
C PHE A 48 6.83 3.43 -0.69
N HIS A 49 7.90 3.83 -1.38
CA HIS A 49 9.27 3.79 -0.85
C HIS A 49 9.65 4.99 0.02
N GLN A 50 8.95 6.12 -0.12
CA GLN A 50 9.28 7.33 0.65
C GLN A 50 8.19 7.74 1.63
N ARG A 51 6.92 7.53 1.27
CA ARG A 51 5.79 8.03 2.09
C ARG A 51 5.16 6.95 2.95
N LEU A 52 5.17 5.70 2.48
CA LEU A 52 4.62 4.55 3.19
C LEU A 52 5.70 3.67 3.84
N VAL A 53 6.94 4.16 3.94
CA VAL A 53 8.09 3.41 4.49
C VAL A 53 7.89 2.93 5.94
N HIS A 54 6.99 3.56 6.68
CA HIS A 54 6.68 3.20 8.07
C HIS A 54 5.68 2.04 8.19
N LEU A 55 5.08 1.59 7.09
CA LEU A 55 4.23 0.40 7.06
C LEU A 55 5.10 -0.84 6.82
N ASP A 56 4.79 -1.95 7.49
CA ASP A 56 5.49 -3.22 7.26
C ASP A 56 5.00 -3.87 5.97
N LEU A 57 5.47 -3.35 4.84
CA LEU A 57 5.09 -3.81 3.51
C LEU A 57 6.03 -4.90 3.01
N GLU A 58 5.47 -5.83 2.26
CA GLU A 58 6.23 -6.77 1.44
C GLU A 58 5.89 -6.58 -0.04
N TYR A 59 6.89 -6.82 -0.89
CA TYR A 59 6.73 -6.82 -2.34
C TYR A 59 6.97 -8.22 -2.88
N ARG A 60 5.91 -8.86 -3.39
CA ARG A 60 5.96 -10.23 -3.92
C ARG A 60 5.16 -10.30 -5.22
N ASN A 61 5.72 -10.98 -6.22
CA ASN A 61 5.06 -11.21 -7.52
C ASN A 61 4.49 -9.94 -8.16
N GLY A 62 5.24 -8.83 -8.07
CA GLY A 62 4.81 -7.56 -8.65
C GLY A 62 3.81 -6.76 -7.83
N ARG A 63 3.47 -7.18 -6.60
CA ARG A 63 2.43 -6.57 -5.77
C ARG A 63 2.94 -6.22 -4.38
N TYR A 64 2.39 -5.15 -3.80
CA TYR A 64 2.60 -4.72 -2.42
C TYR A 64 1.48 -5.20 -1.52
N SER A 65 1.78 -5.74 -0.35
CA SER A 65 0.82 -6.09 0.70
C SER A 65 1.39 -5.76 2.06
N LEU A 66 0.54 -5.60 3.08
CA LEU A 66 1.03 -5.65 4.46
C LEU A 66 1.54 -7.05 4.75
N ARG A 67 2.72 -7.12 5.36
CA ARG A 67 3.26 -8.37 5.85
C ARG A 67 2.31 -8.87 6.93
N ARG A 68 1.73 -10.06 6.74
CA ARG A 68 0.94 -10.68 7.79
C ARG A 68 1.90 -10.97 8.94
N GLN A 69 1.71 -10.28 10.07
CA GLN A 69 2.34 -10.71 11.30
C GLN A 69 1.81 -12.12 11.56
N SER A 70 2.65 -13.13 11.36
CA SER A 70 2.41 -14.44 11.92
C SER A 70 2.36 -14.22 13.43
N SER A 71 1.16 -14.15 14.01
CA SER A 71 0.99 -14.09 15.46
C SER A 71 1.88 -15.19 16.06
N PRO A 72 2.88 -14.89 16.90
CA PRO A 72 3.72 -15.92 17.52
C PRO A 72 2.97 -16.77 18.56
N GLY A 73 1.63 -16.79 18.52
CA GLY A 73 0.75 -17.36 19.55
C GLY A 73 -0.30 -18.34 19.01
N ALA A 74 -0.23 -18.75 17.73
CA ALA A 74 -0.95 -19.95 17.32
C ALA A 74 -0.21 -21.16 17.94
N ILE A 75 -0.58 -21.51 19.18
CA ILE A 75 -0.19 -22.77 19.80
C ILE A 75 -0.63 -23.86 18.81
N PRO A 76 0.30 -24.67 18.27
CA PRO A 76 -0.10 -25.86 17.53
C PRO A 76 -0.90 -26.71 18.52
N GLU A 77 -2.16 -27.04 18.21
CA GLU A 77 -2.90 -28.08 18.92
C GLU A 77 -2.06 -29.36 18.87
N MET A 78 -1.28 -29.57 19.91
CA MET A 78 -0.37 -30.70 20.10
C MET A 78 -1.09 -31.78 20.88
N LEU A 79 -1.80 -32.62 20.14
CA LEU A 79 -2.23 -33.97 20.52
C LEU A 79 -3.43 -34.01 21.49
N SER A 80 -4.52 -34.57 20.97
CA SER A 80 -5.35 -35.55 21.68
C SER A 80 -5.72 -36.65 20.71
#